data_AF-A0A4S3LN40-F1
#
_entry.id   AF-A0A4S3LN40-F1
#
_cell.length_a   1.000
_cell.length_b   1.000
_cell.length_c   1.000
_cell.angle_alpha   90.00
_cell.angle_beta   90.00
_cell.angle_gamma   90.00
#
_symmetry.space_group_name_H-M   'P 1'
#
loop_
_entity.id
_entity.type
_entity.pdbx_description
1 polymer ?
#
loop_
_entity_poly.entity_id
_entity_poly.type
_entity_poly.pdbx_seq_one_letter_code
_entity_poly.pdbx_strand_id
1 'polypeptide(L)'
;MANIITCTTRDGKTIQYVDEIIGSGSMKDVYFSPDKSYVVAFYKKTPSTQAKERIDMITGRYRESIFEQSGGDYWKGLFCWPTSVVESQGKIGVVVPTYQNHFFFKYGSKNNDFLGIKGREKEGKWFASANNQSKFLDPRERGNILNYLKVCLLLTRAVRRMHAAGLCHSDLSYKNVLIDPEQGHACVIDIDGLVVPGKYPPDVVGTPDFIAPEVVKTSHLEKDDNQRFLPSISTDRHALSVLIYMYLFYRHPLRGGKIHDMDDEMRDESLSMGEKALFIEHPTDHTNAVKLSQVSPSSLPWADPQLIPYTIMGPYLTPLFEKAFIDGLHVPAKRPTADEWETALVKTVDLIQPCLNPACEQKWYVFSGKTQPVCPYCATPFKGKLPILNLYSSRKAGSYRPDDHRLMVWSGQSLFAWHVNRLIAPNERTSDAQKKRVGYFVFHHDQWWLVNEGITGLMSLPDKKNIPIGDKIALNDGTQFVLSAEEGGRLVVVQLVSG
;
A
#
# COMPACT_ATOMS: atom_id res chain seq x y z
N MET A 1 -12.52 29.97 -28.42
CA MET A 1 -13.50 29.18 -27.63
C MET A 1 -13.14 27.73 -27.82
N ALA A 2 -13.07 26.95 -26.73
CA ALA A 2 -12.73 25.53 -26.84
C ALA A 2 -13.86 24.80 -27.60
N ASN A 3 -13.51 23.88 -28.50
CA ASN A 3 -14.48 23.08 -29.24
C ASN A 3 -15.07 22.03 -28.29
N ILE A 4 -16.36 22.16 -27.93
CA ILE A 4 -17.03 21.26 -26.98
C ILE A 4 -17.93 20.30 -27.75
N ILE A 5 -17.70 19.00 -27.56
CA ILE A 5 -18.51 17.94 -28.15
C ILE A 5 -19.48 17.41 -27.09
N THR A 6 -20.75 17.29 -27.46
CA THR A 6 -21.79 16.69 -26.61
C THR A 6 -22.12 15.30 -27.13
N CYS A 7 -22.14 14.31 -26.23
CA CYS A 7 -22.46 12.92 -26.56
C CYS A 7 -23.34 12.30 -25.46
N THR A 8 -23.93 11.14 -25.79
CA THR A 8 -24.78 10.40 -24.86
C THR A 8 -24.09 9.09 -24.50
N THR A 9 -23.99 8.79 -23.21
CA THR A 9 -23.47 7.51 -22.73
C THR A 9 -24.48 6.39 -23.02
N ARG A 10 -24.03 5.13 -22.95
CA ARG A 10 -24.92 3.97 -23.18
C ARG A 10 -26.06 3.87 -22.15
N ASP A 11 -25.86 4.40 -20.94
CA ASP A 11 -26.89 4.52 -19.89
C ASP A 11 -27.77 5.77 -20.06
N GLY A 12 -27.68 6.48 -21.17
CA GLY A 12 -28.58 7.59 -21.53
C GLY A 12 -28.22 8.95 -20.92
N LYS A 13 -27.07 9.10 -20.27
CA LYS A 13 -26.63 10.37 -19.70
C LYS A 13 -25.97 11.23 -20.75
N THR A 14 -26.32 12.51 -20.79
CA THR A 14 -25.62 13.50 -21.61
C THR A 14 -24.31 13.88 -20.94
N ILE A 15 -23.21 13.80 -21.69
CA ILE A 15 -21.88 14.24 -21.27
C ILE A 15 -21.25 15.15 -22.32
N GLN A 16 -20.27 15.93 -21.89
CA GLN A 16 -19.49 16.82 -22.74
C GLN A 16 -17.99 16.60 -22.56
N TYR A 17 -17.22 16.83 -23.61
CA TYR A 17 -15.76 16.91 -23.53
C TYR A 17 -15.22 18.00 -24.44
N VAL A 18 -14.07 18.56 -24.06
CA VAL A 18 -13.30 19.49 -24.87
C VAL A 18 -12.49 18.68 -25.88
N ASP A 19 -12.61 19.01 -27.16
CA ASP A 19 -11.92 18.35 -28.28
C ASP A 19 -10.43 18.76 -28.35
N GLU A 20 -9.73 18.53 -27.24
CA GLU A 20 -8.31 18.72 -27.06
C GLU A 20 -7.77 17.52 -26.29
N ILE A 21 -6.82 16.80 -26.89
CA ILE A 21 -6.22 15.62 -26.27
C ILE A 21 -5.28 16.07 -25.16
N ILE A 22 -5.58 15.65 -23.93
CA ILE A 22 -4.79 15.97 -22.73
C ILE A 22 -3.77 14.88 -22.41
N GLY A 23 -3.98 13.69 -22.95
CA GLY A 23 -3.11 12.54 -22.81
C GLY A 23 -3.40 11.53 -23.91
N SER A 24 -2.35 10.99 -24.54
CA SER A 24 -2.47 9.99 -25.60
C SER A 24 -1.57 8.81 -25.25
N GLY A 25 -2.18 7.74 -24.73
CA GLY A 25 -1.49 6.49 -24.41
C GLY A 25 -1.39 5.57 -25.64
N SER A 26 -0.88 4.35 -25.43
CA SER A 26 -0.88 3.32 -26.49
C SER A 26 -2.30 2.90 -26.89
N MET A 27 -3.23 2.89 -25.93
CA MET A 27 -4.58 2.36 -26.11
C MET A 27 -5.66 3.42 -26.30
N LYS A 28 -5.51 4.61 -25.70
CA LYS A 28 -6.58 5.60 -25.62
C LYS A 28 -6.10 7.03 -25.82
N ASP A 29 -7.00 7.87 -26.32
CA ASP A 29 -6.89 9.33 -26.30
C ASP A 29 -7.85 9.86 -25.23
N VAL A 30 -7.35 10.75 -24.37
CA VAL A 30 -8.06 11.25 -23.19
C VAL A 30 -8.39 12.73 -23.38
N TYR A 31 -9.61 13.11 -23.01
CA TYR A 31 -10.19 14.44 -23.16
C TYR A 31 -10.80 14.90 -21.84
N PHE A 32 -10.60 16.16 -21.45
CA PHE A 32 -11.27 16.70 -20.26
C PHE A 32 -12.73 17.03 -20.54
N SER A 33 -13.59 16.85 -19.53
CA SER A 33 -14.85 17.57 -19.42
C SER A 33 -14.64 19.09 -19.35
N PRO A 34 -15.63 19.92 -19.76
CA PRO A 34 -15.49 21.38 -19.67
C PRO A 34 -15.17 21.91 -18.27
N ASP A 35 -15.70 21.26 -17.23
CA ASP A 35 -15.47 21.61 -15.81
C ASP A 35 -14.32 20.84 -15.16
N LYS A 36 -13.65 19.95 -15.91
CA LYS A 36 -12.55 19.08 -15.47
C LYS A 36 -12.90 18.09 -14.36
N SER A 37 -14.19 17.85 -14.10
CA SER A 37 -14.64 16.88 -13.09
C SER A 37 -14.41 15.41 -13.50
N TYR A 38 -14.45 15.14 -14.80
CA TYR A 38 -14.15 13.83 -15.40
C TYR A 38 -13.34 13.95 -16.69
N VAL A 39 -12.85 12.80 -17.16
CA VAL A 39 -12.25 12.62 -18.48
C VAL A 39 -13.04 11.62 -19.30
N VAL A 40 -12.99 11.78 -20.62
CA VAL A 40 -13.48 10.80 -21.59
C VAL A 40 -12.27 10.18 -22.29
N ALA A 41 -12.10 8.87 -22.16
CA ALA A 41 -10.99 8.15 -22.77
C ALA A 41 -11.50 7.27 -23.91
N PHE A 42 -11.23 7.66 -25.16
CA PHE A 42 -11.62 6.92 -26.36
C PHE A 42 -10.54 5.92 -26.77
N TYR A 43 -10.93 4.68 -27.05
CA TYR A 43 -10.00 3.67 -27.56
C TYR A 43 -9.57 4.01 -28.98
N LYS A 44 -8.26 3.91 -29.25
CA LYS A 44 -7.67 4.14 -30.58
C LYS A 44 -8.08 3.08 -31.60
N LYS A 45 -8.27 1.85 -31.13
CA LYS A 45 -8.77 0.71 -31.92
C LYS A 45 -10.15 0.33 -31.42
N THR A 46 -11.03 -0.06 -32.34
CA THR A 46 -12.36 -0.56 -31.99
C THR A 46 -12.23 -1.81 -31.12
N PRO A 47 -12.74 -1.80 -29.87
CA PRO A 47 -12.69 -2.98 -29.01
C PRO A 47 -13.45 -4.16 -29.61
N SER A 48 -12.97 -5.39 -29.36
CA SER A 48 -13.69 -6.61 -29.71
C SER A 48 -15.03 -6.71 -28.97
N THR A 49 -15.96 -7.55 -29.44
CA THR A 49 -17.24 -7.78 -28.74
C THR A 49 -17.04 -8.17 -27.27
N GLN A 50 -16.08 -9.07 -27.01
CA GLN A 50 -15.73 -9.49 -25.66
C GLN A 50 -15.21 -8.34 -24.80
N ALA A 51 -14.36 -7.46 -25.35
CA ALA A 51 -13.87 -6.28 -24.64
C ALA A 51 -15.00 -5.26 -24.34
N LYS A 52 -15.95 -5.08 -25.27
CA LYS A 52 -17.13 -4.21 -25.04
C LYS A 52 -17.97 -4.73 -23.89
N GLU A 53 -18.33 -6.02 -23.89
CA GLU A 53 -19.10 -6.64 -22.80
C GLU A 53 -18.37 -6.55 -21.45
N ARG A 54 -17.04 -6.73 -21.46
CA ARG A 54 -16.21 -6.57 -20.26
C ARG A 54 -16.34 -5.15 -19.70
N ILE A 55 -16.18 -4.13 -20.55
CA ILE A 55 -16.28 -2.72 -20.15
C ILE A 55 -17.68 -2.42 -19.60
N ASP A 56 -18.75 -2.94 -20.23
CA ASP A 56 -20.12 -2.77 -19.74
C ASP A 56 -20.29 -3.40 -18.34
N MET A 57 -19.72 -4.59 -18.10
CA MET A 57 -19.75 -5.22 -16.78
C MET A 57 -18.96 -4.44 -15.71
N ILE A 58 -17.79 -3.91 -16.09
CA ILE A 58 -16.93 -3.13 -15.20
C ILE A 58 -17.61 -1.82 -14.81
N THR A 59 -18.22 -1.11 -15.76
CA THR A 59 -18.89 0.17 -15.52
C THR A 59 -20.26 0.02 -14.84
N GLY A 60 -20.94 -1.11 -15.04
CA GLY A 60 -22.22 -1.44 -14.40
C GLY A 60 -22.06 -2.33 -13.17
N ARG A 61 -22.41 -3.63 -13.29
CA ARG A 61 -22.56 -4.57 -12.16
C ARG A 61 -21.39 -4.58 -11.17
N TYR A 62 -20.14 -4.59 -11.63
CA TYR A 62 -19.00 -4.60 -10.71
C TYR A 62 -18.88 -3.29 -9.94
N ARG A 63 -19.09 -2.17 -10.62
CA ARG A 63 -19.12 -0.85 -10.00
C ARG A 63 -20.20 -0.79 -8.92
N GLU A 64 -21.44 -1.16 -9.23
CA GLU A 64 -22.54 -1.18 -8.25
C GLU A 64 -22.18 -2.04 -7.04
N SER A 65 -21.63 -3.24 -7.28
CA SER A 65 -21.24 -4.17 -6.21
C SER A 65 -20.10 -3.68 -5.31
N ILE A 66 -19.27 -2.73 -5.76
CA ILE A 66 -18.16 -2.17 -4.99
C ILE A 66 -18.57 -0.88 -4.28
N PHE A 67 -19.29 0.00 -4.97
CA PHE A 67 -19.52 1.37 -4.52
C PHE A 67 -20.91 1.62 -3.92
N GLU A 68 -21.91 0.79 -4.21
CA GLU A 68 -23.29 0.97 -3.71
C GLU A 68 -23.57 0.14 -2.45
N GLN A 69 -22.51 -0.37 -1.81
CA GLN A 69 -22.58 -1.06 -0.53
C GLN A 69 -22.21 -0.10 0.62
N SER A 70 -22.55 -0.49 1.86
CA SER A 70 -22.08 0.23 3.05
C SER A 70 -20.55 0.33 3.06
N GLY A 71 -20.01 1.54 3.19
CA GLY A 71 -18.58 1.82 3.07
C GLY A 71 -18.09 2.04 1.62
N GLY A 72 -19.00 2.03 0.63
CA GLY A 72 -18.69 2.24 -0.78
C GLY A 72 -17.93 3.53 -1.10
N ASP A 73 -18.24 4.61 -0.36
CA ASP A 73 -17.57 5.90 -0.50
C ASP A 73 -16.07 5.85 -0.20
N TYR A 74 -15.64 4.95 0.69
CA TYR A 74 -14.23 4.74 1.01
C TYR A 74 -13.42 4.36 -0.24
N TRP A 75 -14.01 3.58 -1.13
CA TRP A 75 -13.35 3.09 -2.35
C TRP A 75 -13.19 4.17 -3.42
N LYS A 76 -13.97 5.27 -3.36
CA LYS A 76 -13.88 6.38 -4.34
C LYS A 76 -12.51 7.09 -4.31
N GLY A 77 -11.82 7.05 -3.16
CA GLY A 77 -10.46 7.57 -3.04
C GLY A 77 -9.37 6.59 -3.46
N LEU A 78 -9.71 5.31 -3.64
CA LEU A 78 -8.76 4.22 -3.87
C LEU A 78 -8.78 3.69 -5.32
N PHE A 79 -9.81 4.01 -6.08
CA PHE A 79 -9.96 3.59 -7.46
C PHE A 79 -10.35 4.76 -8.35
N CYS A 80 -9.70 4.87 -9.50
CA CYS A 80 -10.18 5.68 -10.60
C CYS A 80 -11.09 4.82 -11.50
N TRP A 81 -12.27 4.48 -10.98
CA TRP A 81 -13.16 3.50 -11.60
C TRP A 81 -14.01 4.13 -12.72
N PRO A 82 -14.10 3.52 -13.92
CA PRO A 82 -14.90 4.05 -15.01
C PRO A 82 -16.40 4.01 -14.69
N THR A 83 -17.10 5.10 -15.00
CA THR A 83 -18.49 5.33 -14.57
C THR A 83 -19.53 5.00 -15.62
N SER A 84 -19.19 5.21 -16.90
CA SER A 84 -20.10 4.99 -18.03
C SER A 84 -19.30 4.67 -19.29
N VAL A 85 -19.97 4.04 -20.25
CA VAL A 85 -19.46 3.82 -21.62
C VAL A 85 -20.08 4.87 -22.54
N VAL A 86 -19.28 5.40 -23.46
CA VAL A 86 -19.74 6.38 -24.46
C VAL A 86 -19.36 5.94 -25.86
N GLU A 87 -20.24 6.20 -26.82
CA GLU A 87 -19.95 6.09 -28.24
C GLU A 87 -20.10 7.45 -28.90
N SER A 88 -19.07 7.89 -29.62
CA SER A 88 -19.07 9.18 -30.32
C SER A 88 -18.23 9.05 -31.59
N GLN A 89 -18.76 9.53 -32.71
CA GLN A 89 -18.05 9.54 -34.01
C GLN A 89 -17.47 8.16 -34.41
N GLY A 90 -18.20 7.08 -34.12
CA GLY A 90 -17.77 5.70 -34.40
C GLY A 90 -16.67 5.16 -33.48
N LYS A 91 -16.23 5.91 -32.46
CA LYS A 91 -15.30 5.47 -31.42
C LYS A 91 -16.05 5.10 -30.16
N ILE A 92 -15.53 4.10 -29.45
CA ILE A 92 -15.99 3.71 -28.11
C ILE A 92 -15.01 4.31 -27.10
N GLY A 93 -15.54 4.76 -25.98
CA GLY A 93 -14.75 5.26 -24.86
C GLY A 93 -15.41 5.01 -23.52
N VAL A 94 -14.68 5.36 -22.46
CA VAL A 94 -15.13 5.28 -21.07
C VAL A 94 -15.05 6.66 -20.42
N VAL A 95 -16.01 6.93 -19.53
CA VAL A 95 -16.04 8.14 -18.70
C VAL A 95 -15.43 7.81 -17.36
N VAL A 96 -14.39 8.53 -16.96
CA VAL A 96 -13.60 8.23 -15.75
C VAL A 96 -13.46 9.51 -14.92
N PRO A 97 -13.55 9.47 -13.58
CA PRO A 97 -13.30 10.64 -12.74
C PRO A 97 -11.90 11.22 -12.99
N THR A 98 -11.74 12.53 -12.88
CA THR A 98 -10.40 13.13 -12.90
C THR A 98 -9.63 12.72 -11.65
N TYR A 99 -8.31 12.56 -11.79
CA TYR A 99 -7.44 12.27 -10.65
C TYR A 99 -7.50 13.38 -9.60
N GLN A 100 -7.42 12.99 -8.33
CA GLN A 100 -7.44 13.94 -7.22
C GLN A 100 -6.16 14.79 -7.21
N ASN A 101 -6.28 16.06 -6.81
CA ASN A 101 -5.20 17.05 -6.90
C ASN A 101 -3.89 16.64 -6.20
N HIS A 102 -3.94 15.81 -5.16
CA HIS A 102 -2.74 15.35 -4.44
C HIS A 102 -1.90 14.34 -5.23
N PHE A 103 -2.43 13.77 -6.31
CA PHE A 103 -1.67 12.91 -7.23
C PHE A 103 -0.90 13.71 -8.30
N PHE A 104 -0.79 15.03 -8.18
CA PHE A 104 0.02 15.86 -9.05
C PHE A 104 1.19 16.48 -8.27
N PHE A 105 2.37 16.56 -8.88
CA PHE A 105 3.55 17.16 -8.26
C PHE A 105 3.28 18.62 -7.89
N LYS A 106 3.47 18.96 -6.62
CA LYS A 106 3.24 20.30 -6.07
C LYS A 106 4.48 21.18 -6.20
N TYR A 107 5.64 20.60 -5.99
CA TYR A 107 6.96 21.23 -6.03
C TYR A 107 7.77 20.78 -7.25
N GLY A 108 7.59 19.54 -7.72
CA GLY A 108 8.28 19.00 -8.89
C GLY A 108 9.66 18.42 -8.59
N SER A 109 10.61 18.59 -9.51
CA SER A 109 12.00 18.15 -9.31
C SER A 109 12.82 19.18 -8.51
N LYS A 110 14.03 18.80 -8.10
CA LYS A 110 15.01 19.68 -7.44
C LYS A 110 15.38 20.89 -8.31
N ASN A 111 16.22 21.78 -7.76
CA ASN A 111 16.85 22.88 -8.51
C ASN A 111 15.84 23.71 -9.32
N ASN A 112 14.75 24.13 -8.66
CA ASN A 112 13.64 24.88 -9.27
C ASN A 112 12.93 24.12 -10.40
N ASP A 113 12.52 22.87 -10.14
CA ASP A 113 11.82 21.99 -11.09
C ASP A 113 12.53 21.85 -12.44
N PHE A 114 13.83 21.53 -12.42
CA PHE A 114 14.64 21.40 -13.65
C PHE A 114 14.09 20.39 -14.69
N LEU A 115 13.25 19.43 -14.31
CA LEU A 115 12.59 18.49 -15.21
C LEU A 115 11.22 18.99 -15.72
N GLY A 116 10.68 20.08 -15.19
CA GLY A 116 9.36 20.60 -15.58
C GLY A 116 8.22 19.63 -15.27
N ILE A 117 8.32 18.89 -14.16
CA ILE A 117 7.34 17.88 -13.76
C ILE A 117 6.31 18.41 -12.76
N LYS A 118 6.45 19.65 -12.27
CA LYS A 118 5.42 20.28 -11.44
C LYS A 118 4.09 20.33 -12.18
N GLY A 119 3.01 19.94 -11.50
CA GLY A 119 1.66 19.82 -12.05
C GLY A 119 1.44 18.56 -12.90
N ARG A 120 2.47 17.73 -13.13
CA ARG A 120 2.30 16.41 -13.75
C ARG A 120 1.90 15.36 -12.73
N GLU A 121 1.35 14.25 -13.22
CA GLU A 121 0.93 13.12 -12.40
C GLU A 121 2.11 12.46 -11.68
N LYS A 122 1.88 12.10 -10.41
CA LYS A 122 2.79 11.35 -9.56
C LYS A 122 2.72 9.86 -9.90
N GLU A 123 3.29 9.48 -11.04
CA GLU A 123 3.48 8.06 -11.39
C GLU A 123 4.33 7.37 -10.31
N GLY A 124 3.91 6.18 -9.88
CA GLY A 124 4.55 5.44 -8.80
C GLY A 124 6.05 5.17 -9.02
N LYS A 125 6.51 5.11 -10.27
CA LYS A 125 7.93 4.85 -10.62
C LYS A 125 8.89 5.87 -10.03
N TRP A 126 8.46 7.12 -9.88
CA TRP A 126 9.27 8.18 -9.28
C TRP A 126 9.67 7.87 -7.84
N PHE A 127 8.83 7.12 -7.13
CA PHE A 127 8.96 6.84 -5.70
C PHE A 127 9.39 5.40 -5.41
N ALA A 128 9.35 4.50 -6.39
CA ALA A 128 9.73 3.09 -6.21
C ALA A 128 11.26 2.83 -6.25
N SER A 129 12.07 3.86 -6.49
CA SER A 129 13.53 3.76 -6.73
C SER A 129 14.30 4.85 -6.00
N ALA A 130 15.32 4.46 -5.23
CA ALA A 130 16.16 5.37 -4.46
C ALA A 130 16.90 6.34 -5.40
N ASN A 131 17.36 5.82 -6.55
CA ASN A 131 18.02 6.63 -7.57
C ASN A 131 17.12 7.76 -8.06
N ASN A 132 15.86 7.46 -8.38
CA ASN A 132 14.94 8.46 -8.91
C ASN A 132 14.61 9.53 -7.87
N GLN A 133 14.31 9.11 -6.64
CA GLN A 133 14.03 10.03 -5.55
C GLN A 133 15.24 10.93 -5.26
N SER A 134 16.44 10.35 -5.14
CA SER A 134 17.66 11.06 -4.76
C SER A 134 18.11 12.07 -5.81
N LYS A 135 18.11 11.68 -7.09
CA LYS A 135 18.60 12.52 -8.19
C LYS A 135 17.61 13.60 -8.60
N PHE A 136 16.32 13.25 -8.68
CA PHE A 136 15.35 14.08 -9.39
C PHE A 136 14.38 14.80 -8.44
N LEU A 137 13.76 14.09 -7.49
CA LEU A 137 12.63 14.64 -6.74
C LEU A 137 13.04 15.70 -5.70
N ASP A 138 12.29 16.80 -5.63
CA ASP A 138 12.35 17.75 -4.51
C ASP A 138 12.14 16.99 -3.19
N PRO A 139 12.95 17.23 -2.13
CA PRO A 139 12.80 16.54 -0.85
C PRO A 139 11.39 16.59 -0.25
N ARG A 140 10.62 17.66 -0.53
CA ARG A 140 9.24 17.82 -0.05
C ARG A 140 8.24 16.86 -0.71
N GLU A 141 8.58 16.30 -1.86
CA GLU A 141 7.72 15.33 -2.58
C GLU A 141 7.90 13.90 -2.09
N ARG A 142 9.00 13.61 -1.38
CA ARG A 142 9.45 12.23 -1.14
C ARG A 142 8.65 11.50 -0.07
N GLY A 143 8.00 12.22 0.83
CA GLY A 143 7.31 11.63 1.97
C GLY A 143 8.24 11.05 3.03
N ASN A 144 7.69 10.19 3.87
CA ASN A 144 8.38 9.55 4.98
C ASN A 144 7.81 8.14 5.23
N ILE A 145 8.47 7.31 6.03
CA ILE A 145 8.09 5.89 6.17
C ILE A 145 6.66 5.68 6.69
N LEU A 146 6.16 6.55 7.58
CA LEU A 146 4.78 6.46 8.07
C LEU A 146 3.78 6.64 6.93
N ASN A 147 4.05 7.60 6.04
CA ASN A 147 3.22 7.82 4.86
C ASN A 147 3.34 6.68 3.84
N TYR A 148 4.53 6.10 3.65
CA TYR A 148 4.67 4.92 2.78
C TYR A 148 3.94 3.70 3.33
N LEU A 149 3.95 3.46 4.64
CA LEU A 149 3.12 2.41 5.26
C LEU A 149 1.63 2.66 5.00
N LYS A 150 1.18 3.91 5.07
CA LYS A 150 -0.20 4.29 4.73
C LYS A 150 -0.50 4.07 3.25
N VAL A 151 0.41 4.43 2.33
CA VAL A 151 0.30 4.14 0.89
C VAL A 151 0.14 2.64 0.65
N CYS A 152 1.03 1.82 1.22
CA CYS A 152 0.96 0.37 1.11
C CYS A 152 -0.36 -0.18 1.65
N LEU A 153 -0.86 0.33 2.78
CA LEU A 153 -2.14 -0.07 3.36
C LEU A 153 -3.32 0.24 2.43
N LEU A 154 -3.36 1.44 1.85
CA LEU A 154 -4.40 1.88 0.94
C LEU A 154 -4.40 1.04 -0.36
N LEU A 155 -3.23 0.80 -0.96
CA LEU A 155 -3.10 -0.07 -2.14
C LEU A 155 -3.55 -1.50 -1.83
N THR A 156 -3.14 -2.02 -0.69
CA THR A 156 -3.50 -3.38 -0.25
C THR A 156 -5.00 -3.53 -0.08
N ARG A 157 -5.67 -2.53 0.50
CA ARG A 157 -7.14 -2.51 0.63
C ARG A 157 -7.85 -2.50 -0.71
N ALA A 158 -7.37 -1.68 -1.66
CA ALA A 158 -7.91 -1.65 -3.01
C ALA A 158 -7.79 -3.03 -3.66
N VAL A 159 -6.60 -3.63 -3.63
CA VAL A 159 -6.36 -4.96 -4.20
C VAL A 159 -7.20 -6.03 -3.49
N ARG A 160 -7.31 -6.01 -2.16
CA ARG A 160 -8.19 -6.93 -1.41
C ARG A 160 -9.64 -6.80 -1.88
N ARG A 161 -10.15 -5.58 -2.04
CA ARG A 161 -11.55 -5.37 -2.46
C ARG A 161 -11.80 -5.88 -3.87
N MET A 162 -10.87 -5.61 -4.77
CA MET A 162 -10.92 -6.10 -6.15
C MET A 162 -10.87 -7.65 -6.20
N HIS A 163 -9.95 -8.27 -5.47
CA HIS A 163 -9.85 -9.74 -5.38
C HIS A 163 -11.11 -10.36 -4.77
N ALA A 164 -11.70 -9.74 -3.75
CA ALA A 164 -12.96 -10.18 -3.15
C ALA A 164 -14.16 -10.08 -4.10
N ALA A 165 -14.12 -9.18 -5.09
CA ALA A 165 -15.09 -9.11 -6.18
C ALA A 165 -14.83 -10.14 -7.30
N GLY A 166 -13.80 -10.99 -7.15
CA GLY A 166 -13.38 -11.95 -8.17
C GLY A 166 -12.65 -11.31 -9.34
N LEU A 167 -12.09 -10.11 -9.17
CA LEU A 167 -11.39 -9.37 -10.21
C LEU A 167 -9.87 -9.46 -10.02
N CYS A 168 -9.14 -9.38 -11.13
CA CYS A 168 -7.68 -9.33 -11.18
C CYS A 168 -7.26 -8.13 -12.03
N HIS A 169 -6.25 -7.38 -11.59
CA HIS A 169 -5.72 -6.25 -12.36
C HIS A 169 -4.97 -6.71 -13.59
N SER A 170 -4.21 -7.81 -13.49
CA SER A 170 -3.32 -8.36 -14.52
C SER A 170 -2.09 -7.54 -14.88
N ASP A 171 -2.07 -6.25 -14.53
CA ASP A 171 -0.94 -5.34 -14.73
C ASP A 171 -0.74 -4.42 -13.51
N LEU A 172 -0.91 -4.96 -12.31
CA LEU A 172 -0.65 -4.21 -11.08
C LEU A 172 0.84 -3.83 -11.03
N SER A 173 1.14 -2.54 -11.12
CA SER A 173 2.52 -2.05 -11.17
C SER A 173 2.60 -0.59 -10.72
N TYR A 174 3.82 -0.05 -10.61
CA TYR A 174 4.01 1.37 -10.27
C TYR A 174 3.50 2.32 -11.37
N LYS A 175 3.13 1.80 -12.55
CA LYS A 175 2.55 2.58 -13.67
C LYS A 175 1.03 2.69 -13.56
N ASN A 176 0.40 1.68 -12.98
CA ASN A 176 -1.05 1.60 -12.82
C ASN A 176 -1.51 1.90 -11.40
N VAL A 177 -0.67 2.63 -10.65
CA VAL A 177 -1.04 3.24 -9.37
C VAL A 177 -0.54 4.68 -9.34
N LEU A 178 -1.33 5.54 -8.71
CA LEU A 178 -0.94 6.89 -8.31
C LEU A 178 -0.70 6.91 -6.82
N ILE A 179 0.36 7.58 -6.38
CA ILE A 179 0.68 7.72 -4.96
C ILE A 179 1.05 9.15 -4.61
N ASP A 180 0.74 9.53 -3.38
CA ASP A 180 1.21 10.77 -2.77
C ASP A 180 1.92 10.46 -1.45
N PRO A 181 3.24 10.28 -1.45
CA PRO A 181 4.00 10.02 -0.24
C PRO A 181 4.02 11.19 0.75
N GLU A 182 3.70 12.41 0.33
CA GLU A 182 3.65 13.57 1.24
C GLU A 182 2.50 13.44 2.25
N GLN A 183 1.34 12.96 1.80
CA GLN A 183 0.12 12.84 2.64
C GLN A 183 -0.32 11.39 2.87
N GLY A 184 0.35 10.45 2.21
CA GLY A 184 0.07 9.02 2.28
C GLY A 184 -1.22 8.61 1.58
N HIS A 185 -1.49 9.12 0.38
CA HIS A 185 -2.62 8.70 -0.45
C HIS A 185 -2.18 7.73 -1.55
N ALA A 186 -3.08 6.87 -1.98
CA ALA A 186 -2.83 5.94 -3.07
C ALA A 186 -4.12 5.62 -3.83
N CYS A 187 -4.01 5.38 -5.14
CA CYS A 187 -5.12 5.03 -6.01
C CYS A 187 -4.68 4.02 -7.06
N VAL A 188 -5.48 2.98 -7.28
CA VAL A 188 -5.35 2.06 -8.41
C VAL A 188 -6.06 2.65 -9.63
N ILE A 189 -5.42 2.62 -10.79
CA ILE A 189 -5.93 3.17 -12.05
C ILE A 189 -5.97 2.09 -13.14
N ASP A 190 -6.41 2.44 -14.35
CA ASP A 190 -6.52 1.52 -15.51
C ASP A 190 -7.40 0.27 -15.25
N ILE A 191 -8.62 0.52 -14.78
CA ILE A 191 -9.57 -0.49 -14.28
C ILE A 191 -10.52 -1.02 -15.38
N ASP A 192 -10.49 -0.49 -16.59
CA ASP A 192 -11.34 -0.98 -17.68
C ASP A 192 -10.81 -2.27 -18.36
N GLY A 193 -9.57 -2.65 -18.05
CA GLY A 193 -8.91 -3.87 -18.53
C GLY A 193 -8.92 -5.06 -17.57
N LEU A 194 -9.67 -4.99 -16.45
CA LEU A 194 -9.61 -6.02 -15.41
C LEU A 194 -9.97 -7.43 -15.94
N VAL A 195 -9.22 -8.42 -15.47
CA VAL A 195 -9.47 -9.83 -15.74
C VAL A 195 -10.62 -10.33 -14.88
N VAL A 196 -11.56 -11.02 -15.53
CA VAL A 196 -12.62 -11.78 -14.88
C VAL A 196 -12.32 -13.26 -15.09
N PRO A 197 -11.84 -13.98 -14.05
CA PRO A 197 -11.46 -15.38 -14.16
C PRO A 197 -12.56 -16.23 -14.80
N GLY A 198 -12.18 -17.04 -15.79
CA GLY A 198 -13.09 -17.92 -16.53
C GLY A 198 -14.02 -17.23 -17.53
N LYS A 199 -13.99 -15.89 -17.65
CA LYS A 199 -14.86 -15.14 -18.57
C LYS A 199 -14.10 -14.21 -19.51
N TYR A 200 -13.21 -13.37 -18.97
CA TYR A 200 -12.45 -12.38 -19.73
C TYR A 200 -10.96 -12.54 -19.42
N PRO A 201 -10.15 -13.09 -20.35
CA PRO A 201 -8.73 -13.30 -20.14
C PRO A 201 -7.95 -11.97 -20.14
N PRO A 202 -6.69 -11.97 -19.66
CA PRO A 202 -5.81 -10.81 -19.72
C PRO A 202 -5.48 -10.41 -21.16
N ASP A 203 -5.40 -9.10 -21.39
CA ASP A 203 -4.96 -8.52 -22.67
C ASP A 203 -3.44 -8.31 -22.72
N VAL A 204 -2.80 -8.22 -21.55
CA VAL A 204 -1.36 -7.97 -21.39
C VAL A 204 -0.72 -9.03 -20.51
N VAL A 205 0.57 -9.24 -20.67
CA VAL A 205 1.37 -10.13 -19.79
C VAL A 205 1.69 -9.43 -18.45
N GLY A 206 1.77 -8.10 -18.47
CA GLY A 206 2.08 -7.24 -17.33
C GLY A 206 3.27 -6.33 -17.60
N THR A 207 3.53 -5.41 -16.67
CA THR A 207 4.65 -4.47 -16.70
C THR A 207 5.93 -5.20 -16.27
N PRO A 208 7.05 -5.06 -17.02
CA PRO A 208 8.35 -5.58 -16.60
C PRO A 208 8.69 -5.20 -15.15
N ASP A 209 9.39 -6.07 -14.42
CA ASP A 209 9.59 -6.06 -12.96
C ASP A 209 8.44 -6.65 -12.11
N PHE A 210 7.18 -6.58 -12.54
CA PHE A 210 6.03 -7.05 -11.72
C PHE A 210 5.43 -8.38 -12.17
N ILE A 211 5.84 -8.87 -13.34
CA ILE A 211 5.36 -10.14 -13.88
C ILE A 211 5.84 -11.28 -12.97
N ALA A 212 4.91 -12.12 -12.54
CA ALA A 212 5.23 -13.23 -11.65
C ALA A 212 6.14 -14.28 -12.34
N PRO A 213 7.03 -14.97 -11.58
CA PRO A 213 8.02 -15.87 -12.16
C PRO A 213 7.48 -16.96 -13.09
N GLU A 214 6.32 -17.53 -12.75
CA GLU A 214 5.64 -18.56 -13.55
C GLU A 214 5.16 -18.03 -14.91
N VAL A 215 4.78 -16.75 -14.99
CA VAL A 215 4.33 -16.09 -16.22
C VAL A 215 5.55 -15.74 -17.09
N VAL A 216 6.65 -15.24 -16.49
CA VAL A 216 7.90 -14.99 -17.21
C VAL A 216 8.45 -16.29 -17.79
N LYS A 217 8.54 -17.35 -16.99
CA LYS A 217 9.06 -18.67 -17.39
C LYS A 217 8.35 -19.23 -18.62
N THR A 218 7.05 -19.01 -18.73
CA THR A 218 6.21 -19.56 -19.82
C THR A 218 5.90 -18.52 -20.91
N SER A 219 6.57 -17.37 -20.88
CA SER A 219 6.33 -16.25 -21.79
C SER A 219 6.59 -16.55 -23.27
N HIS A 220 7.39 -17.58 -23.55
CA HIS A 220 7.73 -18.07 -24.89
C HIS A 220 6.66 -19.01 -25.50
N LEU A 221 5.72 -19.51 -24.70
CA LEU A 221 4.63 -20.37 -25.18
C LEU A 221 3.49 -19.54 -25.75
N GLU A 222 2.73 -20.09 -26.68
CA GLU A 222 1.52 -19.44 -27.21
C GLU A 222 0.45 -19.25 -26.13
N LYS A 223 -0.45 -18.28 -26.33
CA LYS A 223 -1.44 -17.88 -25.31
C LYS A 223 -2.43 -19.01 -24.97
N ASP A 224 -2.72 -19.88 -25.93
CA ASP A 224 -3.63 -21.02 -25.84
C ASP A 224 -2.93 -22.33 -25.45
N ASP A 225 -1.61 -22.32 -25.24
CA ASP A 225 -0.89 -23.47 -24.72
C ASP A 225 -1.35 -23.80 -23.29
N ASN A 226 -1.65 -25.07 -23.02
CA ASN A 226 -2.10 -25.52 -21.69
C ASN A 226 -1.05 -25.33 -20.59
N GLN A 227 0.23 -25.18 -20.95
CA GLN A 227 1.33 -24.91 -20.03
C GLN A 227 1.60 -23.40 -19.87
N ARG A 228 0.91 -22.53 -20.62
CA ARG A 228 1.06 -21.08 -20.50
C ARG A 228 0.40 -20.57 -19.22
N PHE A 229 1.19 -19.94 -18.35
CA PHE A 229 0.64 -19.20 -17.22
C PHE A 229 0.26 -17.79 -17.67
N LEU A 230 -0.97 -17.40 -17.31
CA LEU A 230 -1.53 -16.08 -17.58
C LEU A 230 -1.77 -15.32 -16.28
N PRO A 231 -1.79 -13.97 -16.33
CA PRO A 231 -2.14 -13.15 -15.18
C PRO A 231 -3.44 -13.56 -14.49
N SER A 232 -3.41 -13.58 -13.16
CA SER A 232 -4.50 -14.00 -12.27
C SER A 232 -4.41 -13.28 -10.92
N ILE A 233 -5.40 -13.51 -10.04
CA ILE A 233 -5.34 -13.04 -8.65
C ILE A 233 -4.03 -13.47 -7.96
N SER A 234 -3.52 -14.65 -8.29
CA SER A 234 -2.27 -15.17 -7.72
C SER A 234 -1.03 -14.40 -8.19
N THR A 235 -1.01 -13.91 -9.44
CA THR A 235 0.08 -13.08 -9.97
C THR A 235 -0.02 -11.65 -9.45
N ASP A 236 -1.24 -11.12 -9.28
CA ASP A 236 -1.45 -9.83 -8.59
C ASP A 236 -0.89 -9.84 -7.16
N ARG A 237 -0.98 -10.97 -6.43
CA ARG A 237 -0.37 -11.09 -5.09
C ARG A 237 1.14 -10.97 -5.12
N HIS A 238 1.79 -11.51 -6.17
CA HIS A 238 3.22 -11.30 -6.39
C HIS A 238 3.51 -9.82 -6.64
N ALA A 239 2.81 -9.22 -7.61
CA ALA A 239 2.98 -7.81 -7.96
C ALA A 239 2.73 -6.85 -6.78
N LEU A 240 1.71 -7.11 -5.95
CA LEU A 240 1.44 -6.35 -4.73
C LEU A 240 2.62 -6.45 -3.74
N SER A 241 3.18 -7.64 -3.57
CA SER A 241 4.33 -7.86 -2.68
C SER A 241 5.56 -7.09 -3.19
N VAL A 242 5.81 -7.11 -4.51
CA VAL A 242 6.86 -6.31 -5.16
C VAL A 242 6.63 -4.81 -4.95
N LEU A 243 5.40 -4.31 -5.14
CA LEU A 243 5.06 -2.90 -4.91
C LEU A 243 5.32 -2.47 -3.47
N ILE A 244 4.84 -3.24 -2.49
CA ILE A 244 5.04 -2.94 -1.08
C ILE A 244 6.53 -2.89 -0.75
N TYR A 245 7.30 -3.86 -1.23
CA TYR A 245 8.74 -3.90 -1.00
C TYR A 245 9.44 -2.70 -1.65
N MET A 246 9.14 -2.37 -2.90
CA MET A 246 9.74 -1.23 -3.59
C MET A 246 9.39 0.11 -2.94
N TYR A 247 8.18 0.27 -2.41
CA TYR A 247 7.80 1.50 -1.71
C TYR A 247 8.38 1.63 -0.30
N LEU A 248 8.72 0.53 0.36
CA LEU A 248 9.33 0.59 1.69
C LEU A 248 10.86 0.60 1.65
N PHE A 249 11.49 0.09 0.58
CA PHE A 249 12.94 -0.07 0.48
C PHE A 249 13.59 0.59 -0.74
N TYR A 250 12.78 1.12 -1.68
CA TYR A 250 13.22 1.81 -2.89
C TYR A 250 14.19 1.02 -3.78
N ARG A 251 14.06 -0.31 -3.75
CA ARG A 251 14.81 -1.28 -4.55
C ARG A 251 13.91 -2.47 -4.89
N HIS A 252 14.25 -3.22 -5.93
CA HIS A 252 13.47 -4.37 -6.36
C HIS A 252 13.89 -5.65 -5.61
N PRO A 253 12.96 -6.51 -5.15
CA PRO A 253 13.29 -7.69 -4.34
C PRO A 253 14.04 -8.80 -5.08
N LEU A 254 14.03 -8.80 -6.42
CA LEU A 254 14.70 -9.84 -7.24
C LEU A 254 15.91 -9.32 -8.04
N ARG A 255 16.15 -7.99 -8.06
CA ARG A 255 17.25 -7.39 -8.85
C ARG A 255 18.53 -7.33 -8.03
N GLY A 256 19.26 -8.45 -8.03
CA GLY A 256 20.54 -8.57 -7.36
C GLY A 256 21.72 -8.48 -8.31
N GLY A 257 22.86 -9.02 -7.90
CA GLY A 257 24.08 -9.05 -8.71
C GLY A 257 24.34 -10.35 -9.47
N LYS A 258 23.40 -11.30 -9.48
CA LYS A 258 23.58 -12.59 -10.18
C LYS A 258 23.33 -12.39 -11.67
N ILE A 259 24.23 -12.97 -12.47
CA ILE A 259 24.09 -13.07 -13.92
C ILE A 259 23.99 -14.57 -14.23
N HIS A 260 22.94 -14.96 -14.91
CA HIS A 260 22.61 -16.32 -15.31
C HIS A 260 23.03 -16.64 -16.75
N ASP A 261 23.06 -15.63 -17.62
CA ASP A 261 23.56 -15.74 -18.99
C ASP A 261 24.41 -14.49 -19.30
N MET A 262 25.69 -14.70 -19.63
CA MET A 262 26.61 -13.59 -19.93
C MET A 262 26.56 -13.15 -21.39
N ASP A 263 25.99 -13.99 -22.27
CA ASP A 263 26.02 -13.81 -23.72
C ASP A 263 24.68 -13.30 -24.26
N ASP A 264 23.58 -13.51 -23.53
CA ASP A 264 22.22 -13.09 -23.91
C ASP A 264 21.50 -12.37 -22.76
N GLU A 265 21.44 -11.04 -22.83
CA GLU A 265 20.76 -10.18 -21.86
C GLU A 265 19.26 -10.48 -21.72
N MET A 266 18.59 -10.85 -22.81
CA MET A 266 17.14 -11.08 -22.81
C MET A 266 16.81 -12.42 -22.16
N ARG A 267 17.66 -13.42 -22.37
CA ARG A 267 17.59 -14.70 -21.66
C ARG A 267 17.98 -14.55 -20.19
N ASP A 268 19.01 -13.77 -19.89
CA ASP A 268 19.41 -13.46 -18.51
C ASP A 268 18.26 -12.82 -17.72
N GLU A 269 17.58 -11.84 -18.33
CA GLU A 269 16.39 -11.20 -17.79
C GLU A 269 15.26 -12.21 -17.51
N SER A 270 14.96 -13.06 -18.50
CA SER A 270 13.93 -14.09 -18.39
C SER A 270 14.23 -15.12 -17.30
N LEU A 271 15.49 -15.51 -17.14
CA LEU A 271 15.93 -16.40 -16.07
C LEU A 271 15.84 -15.71 -14.70
N SER A 272 16.34 -14.48 -14.59
CA SER A 272 16.41 -13.70 -13.35
C SER A 272 15.04 -13.35 -12.79
N MET A 273 14.07 -13.08 -13.67
CA MET A 273 12.70 -12.71 -13.29
C MET A 273 11.72 -13.88 -13.38
N GLY A 274 12.15 -15.01 -13.93
CA GLY A 274 11.36 -16.22 -14.14
C GLY A 274 11.90 -17.42 -13.39
N GLU A 275 12.38 -18.43 -14.13
CA GLU A 275 12.72 -19.75 -13.59
C GLU A 275 13.77 -19.72 -12.47
N LYS A 276 14.74 -18.80 -12.52
CA LYS A 276 15.83 -18.70 -11.54
C LYS A 276 15.69 -17.50 -10.61
N ALA A 277 14.51 -16.89 -10.53
CA ALA A 277 14.24 -15.78 -9.62
C ALA A 277 14.64 -16.13 -8.18
N LEU A 278 15.38 -15.23 -7.55
CA LEU A 278 15.90 -15.41 -6.19
C LEU A 278 15.84 -14.08 -5.43
N PHE A 279 15.35 -14.12 -4.20
CA PHE A 279 15.28 -12.94 -3.33
C PHE A 279 16.67 -12.39 -3.01
N ILE A 280 16.86 -11.08 -3.17
CA ILE A 280 18.17 -10.42 -2.96
C ILE A 280 18.67 -10.46 -1.51
N GLU A 281 17.76 -10.70 -0.57
CA GLU A 281 18.04 -10.83 0.87
C GLU A 281 17.72 -12.24 1.38
N HIS A 282 17.79 -13.26 0.51
CA HIS A 282 17.53 -14.64 0.92
C HIS A 282 18.51 -15.05 2.06
N PRO A 283 18.01 -15.57 3.19
CA PRO A 283 18.81 -15.75 4.41
C PRO A 283 19.89 -16.84 4.30
N THR A 284 19.72 -17.78 3.37
CA THR A 284 20.64 -18.92 3.19
C THR A 284 21.23 -19.05 1.78
N ASP A 285 20.79 -18.24 0.81
CA ASP A 285 21.28 -18.27 -0.57
C ASP A 285 21.59 -16.85 -1.03
N HIS A 286 22.85 -16.44 -0.82
CA HIS A 286 23.30 -15.09 -1.14
C HIS A 286 23.79 -14.95 -2.59
N THR A 287 23.53 -15.93 -3.47
CA THR A 287 24.06 -15.88 -4.83
C THR A 287 23.48 -14.74 -5.67
N ASN A 288 22.29 -14.23 -5.30
CA ASN A 288 21.68 -13.02 -5.86
C ASN A 288 21.75 -11.81 -4.92
N ALA A 289 22.67 -11.77 -3.97
CA ALA A 289 22.87 -10.57 -3.15
C ALA A 289 23.25 -9.36 -4.02
N VAL A 290 22.88 -8.16 -3.56
CA VAL A 290 23.24 -6.90 -4.22
C VAL A 290 24.76 -6.72 -4.20
N LYS A 291 25.36 -6.43 -5.35
CA LYS A 291 26.77 -6.07 -5.47
C LYS A 291 26.91 -4.54 -5.46
N LEU A 292 27.45 -3.97 -4.39
CA LEU A 292 27.57 -2.51 -4.23
C LEU A 292 28.39 -1.83 -5.34
N SER A 293 29.34 -2.54 -5.95
CA SER A 293 30.10 -2.04 -7.11
C SER A 293 29.24 -1.81 -8.37
N GLN A 294 28.04 -2.38 -8.42
CA GLN A 294 27.09 -2.26 -9.53
C GLN A 294 25.95 -1.26 -9.22
N VAL A 295 25.96 -0.67 -8.02
CA VAL A 295 24.90 0.23 -7.55
C VAL A 295 25.33 1.68 -7.76
N SER A 296 24.41 2.53 -8.24
CA SER A 296 24.66 3.97 -8.35
C SER A 296 24.79 4.62 -6.96
N PRO A 297 25.74 5.55 -6.73
CA PRO A 297 25.88 6.22 -5.44
C PRO A 297 24.61 6.90 -4.93
N SER A 298 23.76 7.40 -5.83
CA SER A 298 22.47 8.02 -5.48
C SER A 298 21.41 7.04 -4.97
N SER A 299 21.63 5.74 -5.12
CA SER A 299 20.75 4.70 -4.57
C SER A 299 21.11 4.33 -3.13
N LEU A 300 22.28 4.74 -2.63
CA LEU A 300 22.70 4.46 -1.26
C LEU A 300 22.04 5.45 -0.27
N PRO A 301 21.76 5.02 0.98
CA PRO A 301 22.00 3.69 1.54
C PRO A 301 20.91 2.65 1.18
N TRP A 302 19.81 3.06 0.55
CA TRP A 302 18.63 2.21 0.31
C TRP A 302 18.89 0.95 -0.51
N ALA A 303 19.81 1.00 -1.47
CA ALA A 303 20.17 -0.15 -2.26
C ALA A 303 21.04 -1.17 -1.51
N ASP A 304 21.57 -0.84 -0.33
CA ASP A 304 22.37 -1.75 0.50
C ASP A 304 21.48 -2.44 1.57
N PRO A 305 21.15 -3.73 1.40
CA PRO A 305 20.33 -4.43 2.36
C PRO A 305 21.03 -4.71 3.69
N GLN A 306 22.36 -4.59 3.78
CA GLN A 306 23.05 -4.72 5.07
C GLN A 306 22.80 -3.50 5.97
N LEU A 307 22.60 -2.32 5.36
CA LEU A 307 22.27 -1.09 6.09
C LEU A 307 20.77 -0.95 6.34
N ILE A 308 19.95 -1.26 5.33
CA ILE A 308 18.48 -1.16 5.41
C ILE A 308 17.87 -2.52 5.04
N PRO A 309 17.97 -3.53 5.92
CA PRO A 309 17.43 -4.85 5.65
C PRO A 309 15.92 -4.87 5.73
N TYR A 310 15.25 -5.81 5.06
CA TYR A 310 13.79 -5.92 5.12
C TYR A 310 13.24 -6.11 6.55
N THR A 311 14.05 -6.67 7.44
CA THR A 311 13.72 -6.95 8.85
C THR A 311 13.49 -5.69 9.69
N ILE A 312 13.90 -4.50 9.24
CA ILE A 312 13.60 -3.25 9.95
C ILE A 312 12.10 -2.93 9.97
N MET A 313 11.29 -3.57 9.12
CA MET A 313 9.83 -3.42 9.08
C MET A 313 9.11 -4.20 10.20
N GLY A 314 9.85 -4.78 11.13
CA GLY A 314 9.30 -5.35 12.35
C GLY A 314 8.64 -6.72 12.16
N PRO A 315 8.04 -7.26 13.23
CA PRO A 315 7.65 -8.67 13.30
C PRO A 315 6.47 -9.05 12.41
N TYR A 316 5.67 -8.09 11.94
CA TYR A 316 4.45 -8.39 11.19
C TYR A 316 4.67 -8.40 9.67
N LEU A 317 5.52 -7.50 9.15
CA LEU A 317 5.81 -7.45 7.71
C LEU A 317 6.97 -8.36 7.31
N THR A 318 7.95 -8.56 8.18
CA THR A 318 9.12 -9.44 7.90
C THR A 318 8.69 -10.83 7.45
N PRO A 319 7.79 -11.56 8.15
CA PRO A 319 7.36 -12.89 7.72
C PRO A 319 6.56 -12.88 6.42
N LEU A 320 5.90 -11.76 6.06
CA LEU A 320 5.18 -11.67 4.79
C LEU A 320 6.13 -11.48 3.60
N PHE A 321 7.26 -10.79 3.78
CA PHE A 321 8.30 -10.74 2.77
C PHE A 321 8.94 -12.12 2.54
N GLU A 322 9.22 -12.86 3.61
CA GLU A 322 9.69 -14.25 3.52
C GLU A 322 8.65 -15.14 2.81
N LYS A 323 7.37 -15.05 3.23
CA LYS A 323 6.27 -15.78 2.59
C LYS A 323 6.13 -15.43 1.10
N ALA A 324 6.35 -14.17 0.71
CA ALA A 324 6.23 -13.73 -0.68
C ALA A 324 7.42 -14.12 -1.55
N PHE A 325 8.64 -13.91 -1.07
CA PHE A 325 9.86 -13.96 -1.88
C PHE A 325 10.74 -15.19 -1.61
N ILE A 326 10.39 -16.01 -0.63
CA ILE A 326 11.05 -17.29 -0.34
C ILE A 326 10.05 -18.41 -0.58
N ASP A 327 9.04 -18.54 0.29
CA ASP A 327 8.11 -19.67 0.24
C ASP A 327 7.19 -19.63 -0.99
N GLY A 328 6.70 -18.43 -1.33
CA GLY A 328 5.69 -18.19 -2.36
C GLY A 328 6.24 -17.73 -3.71
N LEU A 329 7.56 -17.53 -3.84
CA LEU A 329 8.16 -17.00 -5.07
C LEU A 329 7.87 -17.94 -6.25
N HIS A 330 8.22 -19.22 -6.06
CA HIS A 330 8.00 -20.30 -7.03
C HIS A 330 6.78 -21.19 -6.71
N VAL A 331 6.08 -20.92 -5.60
CA VAL A 331 4.87 -21.67 -5.19
C VAL A 331 3.71 -20.70 -4.99
N PRO A 332 2.95 -20.36 -6.06
CA PRO A 332 1.96 -19.29 -6.01
C PRO A 332 0.90 -19.43 -4.90
N ALA A 333 0.52 -20.67 -4.55
CA ALA A 333 -0.43 -20.97 -3.48
C ALA A 333 0.04 -20.54 -2.07
N LYS A 334 1.35 -20.39 -1.86
CA LYS A 334 1.93 -19.95 -0.59
C LYS A 334 2.07 -18.43 -0.46
N ARG A 335 1.79 -17.65 -1.51
CA ARG A 335 1.92 -16.19 -1.47
C ARG A 335 0.99 -15.56 -0.43
N PRO A 336 1.40 -14.46 0.23
CA PRO A 336 0.53 -13.72 1.11
C PRO A 336 -0.68 -13.17 0.33
N THR A 337 -1.84 -13.23 0.95
CA THR A 337 -3.04 -12.56 0.43
C THR A 337 -3.00 -11.06 0.74
N ALA A 338 -3.80 -10.27 0.02
CA ALA A 338 -3.95 -8.85 0.35
C ALA A 338 -4.55 -8.62 1.76
N ASP A 339 -5.35 -9.55 2.28
CA ASP A 339 -5.89 -9.46 3.65
C ASP A 339 -4.81 -9.65 4.72
N GLU A 340 -3.87 -10.58 4.49
CA GLU A 340 -2.71 -10.77 5.36
C GLU A 340 -1.82 -9.52 5.38
N TRP A 341 -1.55 -8.92 4.21
CA TRP A 341 -0.84 -7.65 4.10
C TRP A 341 -1.56 -6.52 4.85
N GLU A 342 -2.89 -6.39 4.71
CA GLU A 342 -3.65 -5.34 5.40
C GLU A 342 -3.52 -5.50 6.92
N THR A 343 -3.73 -6.72 7.42
CA THR A 343 -3.63 -7.02 8.84
C THR A 343 -2.26 -6.69 9.40
N ALA A 344 -1.19 -7.09 8.69
CA ALA A 344 0.18 -6.81 9.10
C ALA A 344 0.52 -5.31 9.03
N LEU A 345 0.09 -4.60 7.98
CA LEU A 345 0.31 -3.16 7.84
C LEU A 345 -0.37 -2.36 8.94
N VAL A 346 -1.63 -2.70 9.29
CA VAL A 346 -2.34 -2.07 10.42
C VAL A 346 -1.56 -2.26 11.72
N LYS A 347 -1.14 -3.49 12.03
CA LYS A 347 -0.35 -3.78 13.23
C LYS A 347 1.03 -3.09 13.22
N THR A 348 1.67 -2.96 12.06
CA THR A 348 2.97 -2.30 11.93
C THR A 348 2.89 -0.79 12.11
N VAL A 349 1.79 -0.14 11.70
CA VAL A 349 1.56 1.29 11.99
C VAL A 349 1.51 1.52 13.51
N ASP A 350 0.95 0.60 14.28
CA ASP A 350 0.95 0.67 15.75
C ASP A 350 2.34 0.47 16.36
N LEU A 351 3.32 0.01 15.59
CA LEU A 351 4.73 -0.10 16.00
C LEU A 351 5.58 1.12 15.63
N ILE A 352 4.99 2.17 15.03
CA ILE A 352 5.74 3.33 14.59
C ILE A 352 6.23 4.17 15.79
N GLN A 353 7.47 4.65 15.68
CA GLN A 353 8.11 5.53 16.66
C GLN A 353 8.68 6.77 15.96
N PRO A 354 8.41 7.99 16.46
CA PRO A 354 9.04 9.20 15.93
C PRO A 354 10.55 9.17 16.21
N CYS A 355 11.34 9.57 15.21
CA CYS A 355 12.78 9.74 15.36
C CYS A 355 13.07 11.05 16.12
N LEU A 356 13.95 10.98 17.12
CA LEU A 356 14.37 12.15 17.89
C LEU A 356 15.27 13.12 17.09
N ASN A 357 15.82 12.66 15.97
CA ASN A 357 16.63 13.50 15.10
C ASN A 357 15.72 14.26 14.11
N PRO A 358 15.58 15.60 14.23
CA PRO A 358 14.75 16.38 13.33
C PRO A 358 15.26 16.38 11.88
N ALA A 359 16.55 16.11 11.67
CA ALA A 359 17.16 16.01 10.34
C ALA A 359 16.95 14.63 9.68
N CYS A 360 16.41 13.64 10.40
CA CYS A 360 16.07 12.35 9.80
C CYS A 360 15.02 12.55 8.69
N GLU A 361 15.36 12.18 7.45
CA GLU A 361 14.43 12.31 6.32
C GLU A 361 13.18 11.44 6.51
N GLN A 362 13.33 10.26 7.10
CA GLN A 362 12.22 9.32 7.31
C GLN A 362 11.31 9.68 8.47
N LYS A 363 11.72 10.60 9.37
CA LYS A 363 10.95 11.14 10.53
C LYS A 363 10.45 10.13 11.58
N TRP A 364 10.25 8.88 11.18
CA TRP A 364 9.65 7.79 11.92
C TRP A 364 10.43 6.51 11.62
N TYR A 365 10.23 5.48 12.42
CA TYR A 365 10.71 4.13 12.14
C TYR A 365 9.82 3.10 12.82
N VAL A 366 9.83 1.87 12.32
CA VAL A 366 9.14 0.76 12.96
C VAL A 366 10.01 0.22 14.10
N PHE A 367 9.45 0.09 15.29
CA PHE A 367 10.16 -0.50 16.42
C PHE A 367 10.28 -2.02 16.26
N SER A 368 11.52 -2.52 16.17
CA SER A 368 11.83 -3.94 15.93
C SER A 368 11.96 -4.79 17.20
N GLY A 369 11.69 -4.26 18.39
CA GLY A 369 11.73 -5.04 19.64
C GLY A 369 13.08 -5.07 20.35
N LYS A 370 14.09 -4.32 19.90
CA LYS A 370 15.41 -4.26 20.54
C LYS A 370 15.34 -3.46 21.85
N THR A 371 16.06 -3.92 22.87
CA THR A 371 16.13 -3.28 24.20
C THR A 371 16.77 -1.90 24.18
N GLN A 372 17.53 -1.56 23.13
CA GLN A 372 18.05 -0.22 22.85
C GLN A 372 17.53 0.24 21.48
N PRO A 373 16.46 1.06 21.44
CA PRO A 373 15.88 1.52 20.19
C PRO A 373 16.85 2.47 19.48
N VAL A 374 17.20 2.15 18.24
CA VAL A 374 17.99 3.02 17.35
C VAL A 374 17.22 3.18 16.05
N CYS A 375 17.12 4.41 15.56
CA CYS A 375 16.52 4.66 14.25
C CYS A 375 17.38 3.99 13.17
N PRO A 376 16.83 3.04 12.37
CA PRO A 376 17.60 2.29 11.38
C PRO A 376 18.10 3.16 10.22
N TYR A 377 17.50 4.34 10.00
CA TYR A 377 17.82 5.21 8.86
C TYR A 377 18.92 6.22 9.14
N CYS A 378 19.03 6.71 10.37
CA CYS A 378 19.98 7.76 10.75
C CYS A 378 20.82 7.42 11.98
N ALA A 379 20.75 6.17 12.46
CA ALA A 379 21.47 5.64 13.61
C ALA A 379 21.29 6.43 14.92
N THR A 380 20.26 7.27 15.03
CA THR A 380 20.01 8.06 16.25
C THR A 380 19.43 7.16 17.34
N PRO A 381 20.09 7.04 18.50
CA PRO A 381 19.54 6.30 19.63
C PRO A 381 18.34 7.04 20.22
N PHE A 382 17.32 6.30 20.62
CA PHE A 382 16.26 6.82 21.47
C PHE A 382 16.82 7.12 22.88
N LYS A 383 16.28 8.11 23.58
CA LYS A 383 16.67 8.44 24.95
C LYS A 383 15.44 8.51 25.84
N GLY A 384 15.50 7.84 26.99
CA GLY A 384 14.43 7.83 27.98
C GLY A 384 13.61 6.55 27.99
N LYS A 385 12.43 6.60 28.63
CA LYS A 385 11.54 5.46 28.80
C LYS A 385 10.54 5.39 27.65
N LEU A 386 10.42 4.23 27.03
CA LEU A 386 9.54 3.96 25.90
C LEU A 386 8.51 2.88 26.27
N PRO A 387 7.24 3.24 26.48
CA PRO A 387 6.21 2.26 26.79
C PRO A 387 5.76 1.49 25.54
N ILE A 388 5.52 0.20 25.75
CA ILE A 388 4.95 -0.72 24.79
C ILE A 388 3.73 -1.34 25.45
N LEU A 389 2.58 -1.23 24.79
CA LEU A 389 1.36 -1.86 25.25
C LEU A 389 1.22 -3.21 24.57
N ASN A 390 1.34 -4.29 25.35
CA ASN A 390 1.05 -5.64 24.90
C ASN A 390 -0.45 -5.89 25.05
N LEU A 391 -1.14 -6.16 23.93
CA LEU A 391 -2.59 -6.32 23.92
C LEU A 391 -2.97 -7.79 24.10
N TYR A 392 -3.93 -8.02 24.99
CA TYR A 392 -4.53 -9.31 25.25
C TYR A 392 -6.03 -9.16 25.13
N SER A 393 -6.71 -10.18 24.64
CA SER A 393 -8.17 -10.16 24.56
C SER A 393 -8.80 -11.35 25.25
N SER A 394 -10.04 -11.15 25.68
CA SER A 394 -10.84 -12.23 26.23
C SER A 394 -11.81 -12.77 25.19
N ARG A 395 -11.84 -14.10 25.03
CA ARG A 395 -12.91 -14.81 24.29
C ARG A 395 -13.99 -15.38 25.22
N LYS A 396 -13.71 -15.43 26.52
CA LYS A 396 -14.60 -15.87 27.61
C LYS A 396 -14.18 -15.13 28.87
N ALA A 397 -15.12 -14.46 29.53
CA ALA A 397 -14.87 -13.64 30.72
C ALA A 397 -13.90 -14.33 31.70
N GLY A 398 -12.82 -13.64 32.08
CA GLY A 398 -11.81 -14.13 33.02
C GLY A 398 -10.60 -14.86 32.41
N SER A 399 -10.59 -15.17 31.10
CA SER A 399 -9.40 -15.71 30.41
C SER A 399 -8.95 -14.75 29.30
N TYR A 400 -7.72 -14.26 29.39
CA TYR A 400 -7.08 -13.39 28.41
C TYR A 400 -5.99 -14.15 27.65
N ARG A 401 -5.92 -13.95 26.33
CA ARG A 401 -4.87 -14.50 25.47
C ARG A 401 -4.15 -13.38 24.73
N PRO A 402 -2.84 -13.52 24.45
CA PRO A 402 -2.13 -12.53 23.64
C PRO A 402 -2.79 -12.35 22.27
N ASP A 403 -2.95 -11.11 21.83
CA ASP A 403 -3.47 -10.79 20.48
C ASP A 403 -2.38 -10.84 19.40
N ASP A 404 -1.12 -11.05 19.81
CA ASP A 404 0.06 -10.79 18.98
C ASP A 404 -0.03 -9.39 18.33
N HIS A 405 -0.41 -8.41 19.14
CA HIS A 405 -0.60 -7.02 18.74
C HIS A 405 -0.01 -6.14 19.83
N ARG A 406 0.95 -5.32 19.45
CA ARG A 406 1.60 -4.35 20.33
C ARG A 406 1.38 -2.94 19.81
N LEU A 407 1.30 -1.98 20.73
CA LEU A 407 1.20 -0.56 20.42
C LEU A 407 2.37 0.17 21.08
N MET A 408 3.22 0.80 20.27
CA MET A 408 4.33 1.64 20.71
C MET A 408 3.81 2.99 21.12
N VAL A 409 4.14 3.44 22.34
CA VAL A 409 3.66 4.70 22.90
C VAL A 409 4.61 5.84 22.61
N TRP A 410 4.08 6.92 22.04
CA TRP A 410 4.76 8.21 21.89
C TRP A 410 3.82 9.38 22.17
N SER A 411 4.39 10.57 22.42
CA SER A 411 3.64 11.73 22.93
C SER A 411 2.74 12.30 21.84
N GLY A 412 1.43 12.36 22.08
CA GLY A 412 0.43 12.79 21.11
C GLY A 412 -0.22 11.64 20.33
N GLN A 413 0.20 10.39 20.54
CA GLN A 413 -0.47 9.22 19.99
C GLN A 413 -1.84 9.01 20.64
N SER A 414 -2.78 8.48 19.86
CA SER A 414 -4.18 8.32 20.22
C SER A 414 -4.60 6.85 20.30
N LEU A 415 -5.48 6.53 21.23
CA LEU A 415 -6.27 5.31 21.24
C LEU A 415 -7.58 5.53 20.50
N PHE A 416 -8.09 4.44 19.90
CA PHE A 416 -9.31 4.40 19.12
C PHE A 416 -10.08 3.12 19.44
N ALA A 417 -11.31 3.00 18.94
CA ALA A 417 -12.18 1.87 19.25
C ALA A 417 -11.56 0.49 18.91
N TRP A 418 -10.80 0.39 17.80
CA TRP A 418 -10.09 -0.83 17.41
C TRP A 418 -8.89 -1.17 18.30
N HIS A 419 -8.38 -0.22 19.10
CA HIS A 419 -7.39 -0.51 20.13
C HIS A 419 -8.05 -1.10 21.39
N VAL A 420 -9.29 -0.68 21.68
CA VAL A 420 -10.06 -1.08 22.87
C VAL A 420 -10.69 -2.47 22.71
N ASN A 421 -11.19 -2.80 21.52
CA ASN A 421 -11.88 -4.06 21.25
C ASN A 421 -11.39 -4.67 19.93
N ARG A 422 -10.94 -5.93 19.99
CA ARG A 422 -10.40 -6.66 18.82
C ARG A 422 -11.42 -7.00 17.73
N LEU A 423 -12.71 -6.92 18.05
CA LEU A 423 -13.79 -7.14 17.08
C LEU A 423 -14.02 -5.92 16.19
N ILE A 424 -13.38 -4.79 16.50
CA ILE A 424 -13.40 -3.58 15.70
C ILE A 424 -12.07 -3.50 14.95
N ALA A 425 -12.13 -3.48 13.62
CA ALA A 425 -10.97 -3.33 12.75
C ALA A 425 -11.00 -1.95 12.06
N PRO A 426 -9.86 -1.24 11.91
CA PRO A 426 -9.81 0.09 11.32
C PRO A 426 -9.89 0.05 9.78
N ASN A 427 -10.97 -0.45 9.20
CA ASN A 427 -11.14 -0.67 7.76
C ASN A 427 -12.26 0.20 7.14
N GLU A 428 -12.69 -0.11 5.91
CA GLU A 428 -13.74 0.62 5.17
C GLU A 428 -15.10 0.64 5.88
N ARG A 429 -15.34 -0.25 6.84
CA ARG A 429 -16.60 -0.37 7.59
C ARG A 429 -16.57 0.39 8.92
N THR A 430 -15.45 1.02 9.25
CA THR A 430 -15.30 1.78 10.50
C THR A 430 -16.23 2.99 10.48
N SER A 431 -17.10 3.10 11.48
CA SER A 431 -18.03 4.23 11.59
C SER A 431 -17.32 5.52 12.01
N ASP A 432 -17.92 6.67 11.74
CA ASP A 432 -17.33 7.96 12.17
C ASP A 432 -17.22 8.09 13.68
N ALA A 433 -18.08 7.41 14.44
CA ALA A 433 -17.95 7.32 15.89
C ALA A 433 -16.70 6.51 16.30
N GLN A 434 -16.42 5.39 15.64
CA GLN A 434 -15.25 4.55 15.92
C GLN A 434 -13.93 5.21 15.52
N LYS A 435 -13.95 6.14 14.56
CA LYS A 435 -12.79 6.96 14.15
C LYS A 435 -12.44 8.06 15.17
N LYS A 436 -13.30 8.34 16.15
CA LYS A 436 -13.01 9.33 17.19
C LYS A 436 -11.99 8.75 18.18
N ARG A 437 -11.09 9.62 18.62
CA ARG A 437 -10.13 9.34 19.68
C ARG A 437 -10.88 9.01 20.98
N VAL A 438 -10.45 7.96 21.68
CA VAL A 438 -11.01 7.53 22.98
C VAL A 438 -10.02 7.68 24.14
N GLY A 439 -8.76 7.96 23.82
CA GLY A 439 -7.73 8.32 24.79
C GLY A 439 -6.46 8.76 24.09
N TYR A 440 -5.52 9.32 24.82
CA TYR A 440 -4.23 9.72 24.26
C TYR A 440 -3.09 9.57 25.27
N PHE A 441 -1.88 9.51 24.74
CA PHE A 441 -0.67 9.39 25.53
C PHE A 441 0.08 10.71 25.63
N VAL A 442 0.55 11.01 26.84
CA VAL A 442 1.37 12.20 27.10
C VAL A 442 2.50 11.85 28.05
N PHE A 443 3.69 12.38 27.77
CA PHE A 443 4.82 12.34 28.68
C PHE A 443 4.90 13.68 29.43
N HIS A 444 4.78 13.64 30.76
CA HIS A 444 4.75 14.83 31.60
C HIS A 444 5.36 14.56 32.97
N HIS A 445 6.29 15.43 33.41
CA HIS A 445 7.05 15.28 34.66
C HIS A 445 7.71 13.89 34.82
N ASP A 446 8.49 13.47 33.82
CA ASP A 446 9.17 12.16 33.77
C ASP A 446 8.25 10.91 33.88
N GLN A 447 6.95 11.09 33.61
CA GLN A 447 5.95 10.03 33.72
C GLN A 447 5.10 9.96 32.44
N TRP A 448 4.90 8.75 31.95
CA TRP A 448 3.93 8.47 30.89
C TRP A 448 2.53 8.30 31.47
N TRP A 449 1.56 8.93 30.81
CA TRP A 449 0.15 8.87 31.16
C TRP A 449 -0.67 8.44 29.95
N LEU A 450 -1.65 7.57 30.18
CA LEU A 450 -2.81 7.41 29.32
C LEU A 450 -3.94 8.26 29.91
N VAL A 451 -4.41 9.24 29.15
CA VAL A 451 -5.57 10.07 29.49
C VAL A 451 -6.82 9.48 28.85
N ASN A 452 -7.85 9.27 29.66
CA ASN A 452 -9.12 8.71 29.20
C ASN A 452 -10.04 9.82 28.65
N GLU A 453 -10.41 9.73 27.37
CA GLU A 453 -11.35 10.68 26.76
C GLU A 453 -12.68 10.06 26.34
N GLY A 454 -12.77 8.72 26.30
CA GLY A 454 -13.95 8.03 25.78
C GLY A 454 -13.99 6.53 26.03
N ILE A 455 -13.13 5.99 26.91
CA ILE A 455 -13.14 4.57 27.29
C ILE A 455 -14.00 4.41 28.55
N THR A 456 -15.20 3.87 28.41
CA THR A 456 -16.13 3.66 29.52
C THR A 456 -15.70 2.53 30.46
N GLY A 457 -15.00 1.52 29.93
CA GLY A 457 -14.55 0.33 30.66
C GLY A 457 -13.13 0.40 31.20
N LEU A 458 -12.49 1.59 31.27
CA LEU A 458 -11.10 1.70 31.67
C LEU A 458 -10.92 1.40 33.17
N MET A 459 -10.16 0.37 33.49
CA MET A 459 -9.96 -0.11 34.86
C MET A 459 -8.51 -0.54 35.10
N SER A 460 -7.87 -0.04 36.16
CA SER A 460 -6.53 -0.48 36.55
C SER A 460 -6.58 -1.81 37.32
N LEU A 461 -5.55 -2.63 37.15
CA LEU A 461 -5.35 -3.89 37.86
C LEU A 461 -4.05 -3.84 38.70
N PRO A 462 -3.99 -4.55 39.85
CA PRO A 462 -5.00 -5.48 40.38
C PRO A 462 -6.13 -4.83 41.19
N ASP A 463 -6.04 -3.55 41.51
CA ASP A 463 -6.94 -2.85 42.45
C ASP A 463 -8.39 -2.70 41.93
N LYS A 464 -8.63 -3.02 40.66
CA LYS A 464 -9.93 -2.85 39.96
C LYS A 464 -10.49 -1.43 40.09
N LYS A 465 -9.62 -0.43 40.12
CA LYS A 465 -10.02 0.97 40.19
C LYS A 465 -10.46 1.44 38.80
N ASN A 466 -11.70 1.89 38.70
CA ASN A 466 -12.19 2.53 37.48
C ASN A 466 -11.52 3.89 37.27
N ILE A 467 -11.13 4.16 36.03
CA ILE A 467 -10.53 5.43 35.61
C ILE A 467 -11.57 6.18 34.77
N PRO A 468 -12.31 7.13 35.35
CA PRO A 468 -13.40 7.81 34.64
C PRO A 468 -12.88 8.66 33.46
N ILE A 469 -13.79 9.02 32.55
CA ILE A 469 -13.49 9.94 31.45
C ILE A 469 -13.03 11.28 32.05
N GLY A 470 -11.92 11.81 31.54
CA GLY A 470 -11.24 13.01 32.05
C GLY A 470 -10.11 12.70 33.04
N ASP A 471 -10.01 11.48 33.55
CA ASP A 471 -8.93 11.05 34.43
C ASP A 471 -7.81 10.32 33.66
N LYS A 472 -6.75 9.89 34.36
CA LYS A 472 -5.56 9.30 33.75
C LYS A 472 -4.96 8.16 34.56
N ILE A 473 -4.26 7.27 33.87
CA ILE A 473 -3.49 6.18 34.46
C ILE A 473 -2.01 6.29 34.08
N ALA A 474 -1.12 6.08 35.06
CA ALA A 474 0.31 6.08 34.84
C ALA A 474 0.76 4.79 34.13
N LEU A 475 1.65 4.91 33.14
CA LEU A 475 2.23 3.77 32.43
C LEU A 475 3.60 3.42 33.02
N ASN A 476 3.58 2.58 34.06
CA ASN A 476 4.80 2.02 34.65
C ASN A 476 5.04 0.61 34.13
N ASP A 477 6.29 0.12 34.22
CA ASP A 477 6.60 -1.25 33.80
C ASP A 477 5.74 -2.27 34.57
N GLY A 478 5.17 -3.23 33.84
CA GLY A 478 4.26 -4.23 34.40
C GLY A 478 2.86 -3.72 34.76
N THR A 479 2.53 -2.45 34.54
CA THR A 479 1.17 -1.92 34.78
C THR A 479 0.16 -2.70 33.93
N GLN A 480 -0.95 -3.09 34.55
CA GLN A 480 -2.03 -3.79 33.87
C GLN A 480 -3.32 -2.99 33.96
N PHE A 481 -4.06 -2.91 32.86
CA PHE A 481 -5.38 -2.29 32.84
C PHE A 481 -6.26 -2.89 31.77
N VAL A 482 -7.57 -2.88 32.03
CA VAL A 482 -8.61 -3.31 31.09
C VAL A 482 -9.11 -2.07 30.35
N LEU A 483 -9.15 -2.14 29.02
CA LEU A 483 -9.76 -1.13 28.15
C LEU A 483 -11.26 -1.37 28.00
N SER A 484 -11.68 -2.63 27.93
CA SER A 484 -13.09 -3.02 27.95
C SER A 484 -13.24 -4.44 28.50
N ALA A 485 -14.29 -4.65 29.31
CA ALA A 485 -14.67 -5.95 29.84
C ALA A 485 -15.71 -6.68 28.96
N GLU A 486 -16.18 -6.02 27.88
CA GLU A 486 -17.11 -6.61 26.92
C GLU A 486 -16.45 -7.72 26.10
N GLU A 487 -17.26 -8.46 25.34
CA GLU A 487 -16.74 -9.46 24.41
C GLU A 487 -15.75 -8.83 23.42
N GLY A 488 -14.56 -9.42 23.30
CA GLY A 488 -13.48 -8.88 22.47
C GLY A 488 -12.74 -7.68 23.07
N GLY A 489 -13.16 -7.19 24.24
CA GLY A 489 -12.46 -6.16 24.99
C GLY A 489 -11.04 -6.58 25.36
N ARG A 490 -10.14 -5.59 25.38
CA ARG A 490 -8.71 -5.81 25.59
C ARG A 490 -8.26 -5.49 27.01
N LEU A 491 -7.31 -6.28 27.47
CA LEU A 491 -6.41 -6.00 28.58
C LEU A 491 -5.05 -5.60 28.02
N VAL A 492 -4.40 -4.68 28.70
CA VAL A 492 -3.08 -4.17 28.36
C VAL A 492 -2.10 -4.56 29.46
N VAL A 493 -0.93 -5.02 29.05
CA VAL A 493 0.26 -5.10 29.92
C VAL A 493 1.31 -4.13 29.38
N VAL A 494 1.68 -3.15 30.20
CA VAL A 494 2.71 -2.16 29.88
C VAL A 494 4.09 -2.80 30.05
N GLN A 495 4.93 -2.65 29.05
CA GLN A 495 6.35 -2.94 29.11
C GLN A 495 7.13 -1.64 28.85
N LEU A 496 8.05 -1.27 29.74
CA LEU A 496 8.94 -0.13 29.53
C LEU A 496 10.29 -0.59 28.98
N VAL A 497 10.71 -0.02 27.86
CA VAL A 497 12.06 -0.17 27.32
C VAL A 497 12.85 1.11 27.62
N SER A 498 14.10 0.97 28.03
CA SER A 498 15.00 2.10 28.30
C SER A 498 16.00 2.24 27.16
N GLY A 499 16.05 3.42 26.54
CA GLY A 499 17.01 3.75 25.47
C GLY A 499 18.29 4.40 25.99
#